data_AF-A0A9D6ZH13-F1
#
_entry.id   AF-A0A9D6ZH13-F1
#
_cell.length_a   1.000
_cell.length_b   1.000
_cell.length_c   1.000
_cell.angle_alpha   90.00
_cell.angle_beta   90.00
_cell.angle_gamma   90.00
#
_symmetry.space_group_name_H-M   'P 1'
#
loop_
_entity.id
_entity.type
_entity.pdbx_description
1 polymer ?
#
loop_
_entity_poly.entity_id
_entity_poly.type
_entity_poly.pdbx_seq_one_letter_code
_entity_poly.pdbx_strand_id
1 'polypeptide(L)'
;MTGLDQIAVRAIIFYTLRPIFYLMCTAVYPDFTDKLAMKIGGEDRPEWIIERRWQTFAEDIGVGYKLVRQRLMTMKESIQDATQGLRDEFVSEHGPCPVLDKILGVIKQRHNKATHALNAAG
;
A
#
# COMPACT_ATOMS: atom_id res chain seq x y z
N MET A 1 -2.36 31.55 -29.53
CA MET A 1 -2.20 30.27 -28.83
C MET A 1 -2.20 29.18 -29.89
N THR A 2 -1.01 28.78 -30.30
CA THR A 2 -0.75 27.90 -31.46
C THR A 2 -1.02 26.45 -31.08
N GLY A 3 -1.33 25.59 -32.06
CA GLY A 3 -1.75 24.20 -31.84
C GLY A 3 -0.77 23.29 -31.07
N LEU A 4 0.46 23.75 -30.81
CA LEU A 4 1.43 23.08 -29.94
C LEU A 4 0.98 23.09 -28.46
N ASP A 5 0.31 24.15 -28.00
CA ASP A 5 -0.18 24.25 -26.61
C ASP A 5 -1.30 23.23 -26.33
N GLN A 6 -2.18 22.96 -27.31
CA GLN A 6 -3.24 21.95 -27.16
C GLN A 6 -2.71 20.51 -27.14
N ILE A 7 -1.62 20.22 -27.86
CA ILE A 7 -0.99 18.90 -27.84
C ILE A 7 -0.26 18.67 -26.51
N ALA A 8 0.45 19.68 -26.01
CA ALA A 8 1.10 19.62 -24.69
C ALA A 8 0.09 19.42 -23.56
N VAL A 9 -1.02 20.16 -23.55
CA VAL A 9 -2.08 20.01 -22.54
C VAL A 9 -2.79 18.64 -22.65
N ARG A 10 -3.04 18.13 -23.86
CA ARG A 10 -3.59 16.77 -24.04
C ARG A 10 -2.61 15.69 -23.58
N ALA A 11 -1.31 15.85 -23.82
CA ALA A 11 -0.29 14.92 -23.33
C ALA A 11 -0.22 14.93 -21.80
N ILE A 12 -0.21 16.10 -21.15
CA ILE A 12 -0.11 16.23 -19.68
C ILE A 12 -1.30 15.57 -18.96
N ILE A 13 -2.51 15.62 -19.54
CA ILE A 13 -3.70 14.94 -19.01
C ILE A 13 -3.59 13.41 -19.08
N PHE A 14 -2.79 12.84 -19.99
CA PHE A 14 -2.46 11.41 -20.03
C PHE A 14 -1.27 11.01 -19.14
N TYR A 15 -0.38 11.94 -18.79
CA TYR A 15 0.84 11.67 -18.03
C TYR A 15 0.72 11.85 -16.51
N THR A 16 -0.43 12.32 -16.01
CA THR A 16 -0.66 12.43 -14.56
C THR A 16 -1.25 11.13 -14.01
N LEU A 17 -0.68 10.62 -12.91
CA LEU A 17 -1.25 9.48 -12.19
C LEU A 17 -2.67 9.82 -11.72
N ARG A 18 -3.64 8.99 -12.10
CA ARG A 18 -5.01 9.11 -11.60
C ARG A 18 -5.09 8.58 -10.17
N PRO A 19 -6.09 9.03 -9.37
CA PRO A 19 -6.37 8.42 -8.08
C PRO A 19 -6.56 6.90 -8.18
N ILE A 20 -6.17 6.18 -7.14
CA ILE A 20 -6.32 4.72 -7.07
C ILE A 20 -7.77 4.42 -6.71
N PHE A 21 -8.58 3.99 -7.67
CA PHE A 21 -10.00 3.71 -7.45
C PHE A 21 -10.29 2.26 -7.05
N TYR A 22 -9.40 1.32 -7.36
CA TYR A 22 -9.61 -0.11 -7.13
C TYR A 22 -8.72 -0.63 -5.99
N LEU A 23 -9.01 -0.20 -4.76
CA LEU A 23 -8.34 -0.72 -3.56
C LEU A 23 -9.30 -1.61 -2.77
N MET A 24 -8.91 -2.87 -2.57
CA MET A 24 -9.70 -3.86 -1.83
C MET A 24 -8.79 -4.79 -1.05
N CYS A 25 -9.20 -5.17 0.17
CA CYS A 25 -8.49 -6.14 0.98
C CYS A 25 -8.94 -7.55 0.60
N THR A 26 -8.19 -8.24 -0.27
CA THR A 26 -8.50 -9.64 -0.63
C THR A 26 -8.10 -10.63 0.46
N ALA A 27 -7.21 -10.23 1.38
CA ALA A 27 -6.66 -11.11 2.42
C ALA A 27 -7.68 -11.59 3.46
N VAL A 28 -8.87 -10.98 3.53
CA VAL A 28 -9.95 -11.45 4.42
C VAL A 28 -10.82 -12.55 3.81
N TYR A 29 -10.59 -12.89 2.54
CA TYR A 29 -11.33 -13.90 1.80
C TYR A 29 -10.42 -15.12 1.51
N PRO A 30 -10.67 -16.29 2.12
CA PRO A 30 -9.77 -17.44 2.04
C PRO A 30 -9.69 -18.08 0.65
N ASP A 31 -10.71 -17.90 -0.18
CA ASP A 31 -10.79 -18.51 -1.52
C ASP A 31 -9.97 -17.76 -2.58
N PHE A 32 -9.36 -16.62 -2.23
CA PHE A 32 -8.54 -15.82 -3.14
C PHE A 32 -7.05 -16.08 -2.94
N THR A 33 -6.27 -15.85 -4.00
CA THR A 33 -4.80 -15.88 -3.92
C THR A 33 -4.29 -14.87 -2.89
N ASP A 34 -3.30 -15.29 -2.11
CA ASP A 34 -2.58 -14.45 -1.16
C ASP A 34 -1.45 -13.64 -1.83
N LYS A 35 -1.17 -13.88 -3.12
CA LYS A 35 -0.11 -13.21 -3.89
C LYS A 35 -0.49 -11.81 -4.35
N LEU A 36 0.48 -10.90 -4.28
CA LEU A 36 0.40 -9.56 -4.86
C LEU A 36 0.39 -9.62 -6.39
N ALA A 37 -0.35 -8.70 -7.01
CA ALA A 37 -0.37 -8.56 -8.47
C ALA A 37 0.98 -8.07 -9.03
N MET A 38 1.71 -7.26 -8.25
CA MET A 38 3.04 -6.76 -8.59
C MET A 38 4.05 -7.24 -7.56
N LYS A 39 5.21 -7.70 -8.05
CA LYS A 39 6.31 -8.19 -7.21
C LYS A 39 7.06 -7.02 -6.55
N ILE A 40 7.63 -7.30 -5.38
CA ILE A 40 8.52 -6.40 -4.65
C ILE A 40 9.85 -7.12 -4.46
N GLY A 41 10.91 -6.62 -5.10
CA GLY A 41 12.23 -7.29 -5.10
C GLY A 41 12.16 -8.75 -5.58
N GLY A 42 11.29 -9.02 -6.56
CA GLY A 42 11.07 -10.36 -7.13
C GLY A 42 10.12 -11.28 -6.35
N GLU A 43 9.56 -10.87 -5.21
CA GLU A 43 8.64 -11.67 -4.40
C GLU A 43 7.20 -11.14 -4.49
N ASP A 44 6.22 -12.04 -4.60
CA ASP A 44 4.80 -11.70 -4.66
C ASP A 44 4.00 -12.19 -3.44
N ARG A 45 4.54 -13.10 -2.62
CA ARG A 45 3.90 -13.52 -1.37
C ARG A 45 4.14 -12.45 -0.31
N PRO A 46 3.08 -11.78 0.20
CA PRO A 46 3.20 -10.79 1.26
C PRO A 46 3.96 -11.35 2.46
N GLU A 47 3.83 -12.66 2.72
CA GLU A 47 4.48 -13.28 3.84
C GLU A 47 6.03 -13.32 3.75
N TRP A 48 6.59 -13.20 2.55
CA TRP A 48 8.03 -13.37 2.31
C TRP A 48 8.72 -12.05 1.93
N ILE A 49 7.97 -10.94 1.92
CA ILE A 49 8.51 -9.60 1.70
C ILE A 49 9.17 -9.12 3.01
N ILE A 50 10.47 -9.40 3.10
CA ILE A 50 11.39 -8.96 4.17
C ILE A 50 12.23 -7.76 3.71
N GLU A 51 13.02 -7.17 4.62
CA GLU A 51 13.86 -5.99 4.32
C GLU A 51 14.73 -6.15 3.07
N ARG A 52 15.39 -7.29 2.89
CA ARG A 52 16.19 -7.55 1.67
C ARG A 52 15.39 -7.37 0.38
N ARG A 53 14.10 -7.74 0.37
CA ARG A 53 13.23 -7.55 -0.81
C ARG A 53 12.92 -6.08 -1.06
N TRP A 54 12.79 -5.27 -0.01
CA TRP A 54 12.65 -3.82 -0.14
C TRP A 54 13.92 -3.13 -0.59
N GLN A 55 15.10 -3.62 -0.19
CA GLN A 55 16.38 -3.16 -0.69
C GLN A 55 16.52 -3.47 -2.19
N THR A 56 16.24 -4.71 -2.61
CA THR A 56 16.22 -5.08 -4.03
C THR A 56 15.20 -4.26 -4.83
N PHE A 57 14.00 -4.03 -4.29
CA PHE A 57 13.03 -3.15 -4.94
C PHE A 57 13.57 -1.72 -5.13
N ALA A 58 14.27 -1.17 -4.14
CA ALA A 58 14.87 0.16 -4.24
C ALA A 58 15.95 0.23 -5.34
N GLU A 59 16.78 -0.82 -5.44
CA GLU A 59 17.78 -0.99 -6.50
C GLU A 59 17.11 -1.07 -7.88
N ASP A 60 16.08 -1.92 -8.03
CA ASP A 60 15.36 -2.15 -9.29
C ASP A 60 14.75 -0.85 -9.86
N ILE A 61 14.26 0.03 -8.99
CA ILE A 61 13.65 1.32 -9.40
C ILE A 61 14.63 2.50 -9.35
N GLY A 62 15.90 2.26 -9.01
CA GLY A 62 16.96 3.27 -9.01
C GLY A 62 16.85 4.35 -7.92
N VAL A 63 16.30 4.02 -6.74
CA VAL A 63 16.17 4.96 -5.61
C VAL A 63 16.91 4.48 -4.37
N GLY A 64 17.23 5.39 -3.45
CA GLY A 64 17.87 5.02 -2.18
C GLY A 64 16.93 4.26 -1.23
N TYR A 65 17.40 3.15 -0.66
CA TYR A 65 16.61 2.35 0.30
C TYR A 65 16.09 3.18 1.49
N LYS A 66 16.86 4.17 1.96
CA LYS A 66 16.43 5.08 3.04
C LYS A 66 15.08 5.77 2.73
N LEU A 67 14.87 6.18 1.48
CA LEU A 67 13.61 6.80 1.04
C LEU A 67 12.46 5.80 1.09
N VAL A 68 12.67 4.59 0.56
CA VAL A 68 11.68 3.50 0.59
C VAL A 68 11.31 3.16 2.03
N ARG A 69 12.30 2.94 2.89
CA ARG A 69 12.10 2.65 4.32
C ARG A 69 11.31 3.75 5.02
N GLN A 70 11.68 5.01 4.82
CA GLN A 70 10.96 6.14 5.41
C GLN A 70 9.50 6.16 4.95
N ARG A 71 9.24 5.95 3.65
CA ARG A 71 7.89 5.91 3.09
C ARG A 71 7.05 4.79 3.70
N LEU A 72 7.62 3.59 3.84
CA LEU A 72 6.94 2.44 4.45
C LEU A 72 6.60 2.70 5.93
N MET A 73 7.54 3.26 6.69
CA MET A 73 7.32 3.62 8.09
C MET A 73 6.25 4.69 8.24
N THR A 74 6.25 5.73 7.41
CA THR A 74 5.19 6.74 7.43
C THR A 74 3.83 6.12 7.06
N MET A 75 3.77 5.32 5.99
CA MET A 75 2.52 4.74 5.53
C MET A 75 1.90 3.78 6.54
N LYS A 76 2.69 2.93 7.21
CA LYS A 76 2.14 2.00 8.20
C LYS A 76 1.51 2.75 9.38
N GLU A 77 2.15 3.82 9.87
CA GLU A 77 1.59 4.60 10.98
C GLU A 77 0.35 5.37 10.53
N SER A 78 0.38 6.05 9.37
CA SER A 78 -0.79 6.78 8.87
C SER A 78 -2.01 5.88 8.66
N ILE A 79 -1.80 4.65 8.18
CA ILE A 79 -2.89 3.67 8.04
C ILE A 79 -3.42 3.30 9.43
N GLN A 80 -2.55 2.97 10.38
CA GLN A 80 -2.95 2.59 11.73
C GLN A 80 -3.73 3.70 12.45
N ASP A 81 -3.30 4.96 12.31
CA ASP A 81 -3.94 6.12 12.94
C ASP A 81 -5.33 6.41 12.35
N ALA A 82 -5.49 6.27 11.02
CA ALA A 82 -6.76 6.50 10.35
C ALA A 82 -7.79 5.38 10.60
N THR A 83 -7.32 4.18 10.96
CA THR A 83 -8.11 2.95 10.95
C THR A 83 -9.31 2.98 11.90
N GLN A 84 -9.12 3.42 13.16
CA GLN A 84 -10.21 3.40 14.15
C GLN A 84 -11.28 4.46 13.86
N GLY A 85 -10.86 5.68 13.47
CA GLY A 85 -11.80 6.75 13.12
C GLY A 85 -12.69 6.36 11.93
N LEU A 86 -12.10 5.81 10.86
CA LEU A 86 -12.85 5.35 9.69
C LEU A 86 -13.80 4.21 10.01
N ARG A 87 -13.42 3.29 10.90
CA ARG A 87 -14.29 2.21 11.36
C ARG A 87 -15.53 2.80 12.06
N ASP A 88 -15.32 3.72 12.98
CA ASP A 88 -16.42 4.24 13.81
C ASP A 88 -17.35 5.13 12.98
N GLU A 89 -16.82 5.90 12.04
CA GLU A 89 -17.60 6.63 11.03
C GLU A 89 -18.47 5.67 10.20
N PHE A 90 -17.87 4.62 9.63
CA PHE A 90 -18.60 3.63 8.84
C PHE A 90 -19.70 2.94 9.65
N VAL A 91 -19.41 2.52 10.89
CA VAL A 91 -20.38 1.84 11.75
C VAL A 91 -21.51 2.79 12.15
N SER A 92 -21.23 4.07 12.34
CA SER A 92 -22.25 5.08 12.61
C SER A 92 -23.18 5.29 11.42
N GLU A 93 -22.67 5.22 10.19
CA GLU A 93 -23.46 5.47 8.96
C GLU A 93 -24.20 4.21 8.46
N HIS A 94 -23.58 3.04 8.57
CA HIS A 94 -24.05 1.82 7.92
C HIS A 94 -24.30 0.64 8.88
N GLY A 95 -24.01 0.81 10.17
CA GLY A 95 -24.15 -0.23 11.19
C GLY A 95 -22.96 -1.19 11.26
N PRO A 96 -22.99 -2.15 12.22
CA PRO A 96 -21.89 -3.06 12.47
C PRO A 96 -21.69 -4.03 11.29
N CYS A 97 -20.43 -4.28 10.93
CA CYS A 97 -20.06 -5.14 9.81
C CYS A 97 -18.90 -6.06 10.22
N PRO A 98 -19.14 -7.38 10.44
CA PRO A 98 -18.11 -8.29 10.96
C PRO A 98 -16.84 -8.43 10.10
N VAL A 99 -16.92 -8.16 8.79
CA VAL A 99 -15.74 -8.17 7.92
C VAL A 99 -14.78 -7.02 8.24
N LEU A 100 -15.26 -5.90 8.78
CA LEU A 100 -14.39 -4.80 9.21
C LEU A 100 -13.42 -5.28 10.27
N ASP A 101 -13.89 -6.00 11.30
CA ASP A 101 -13.01 -6.49 12.36
C ASP A 101 -11.93 -7.45 11.81
N LYS A 102 -12.23 -8.21 10.75
CA LYS A 102 -11.23 -9.02 10.04
C LYS A 102 -10.21 -8.15 9.30
N ILE A 103 -10.66 -7.11 8.60
CA ILE A 103 -9.78 -6.16 7.90
C ILE A 103 -8.85 -5.46 8.89
N LEU A 104 -9.37 -5.02 10.03
CA LEU A 104 -8.61 -4.41 11.13
C LEU A 104 -7.53 -5.37 11.65
N GLY A 105 -7.88 -6.65 11.82
CA GLY A 105 -6.92 -7.70 12.18
C GLY A 105 -5.77 -7.81 11.16
N VAL A 106 -6.09 -7.83 9.87
CA VAL A 106 -5.09 -7.86 8.79
C VAL A 106 -4.20 -6.62 8.79
N ILE A 107 -4.78 -5.42 8.95
CA ILE A 107 -4.02 -4.16 9.03
C ILE A 107 -3.02 -4.23 10.18
N LYS A 108 -3.46 -4.62 11.38
CA LYS A 108 -2.61 -4.74 12.57
C LYS A 108 -1.49 -5.77 12.37
N GLN A 109 -1.82 -6.94 11.81
CA GLN A 109 -0.83 -7.97 11.50
C GLN A 109 0.26 -7.42 10.55
N ARG A 110 -0.15 -6.71 9.48
CA ARG A 110 0.77 -6.16 8.49
C ARG A 110 1.60 -4.98 9.03
N HIS A 111 1.03 -4.16 9.91
CA HIS A 111 1.79 -3.09 10.61
C HIS A 111 2.93 -3.67 11.44
N ASN A 112 2.63 -4.67 12.28
CA ASN A 112 3.63 -5.35 13.10
C ASN A 112 4.71 -5.99 12.24
N LYS A 113 4.30 -6.66 11.16
CA LYS A 113 5.23 -7.25 10.22
C LYS A 113 6.16 -6.21 9.59
N ALA A 114 5.63 -5.10 9.09
CA ALA A 114 6.44 -4.05 8.49
C ALA A 114 7.44 -3.49 9.52
N THR A 115 7.02 -3.36 10.78
CA THR A 115 7.90 -2.95 11.88
C THR A 115 9.04 -3.94 12.10
N HIS A 116 8.74 -5.24 12.19
CA HIS A 116 9.76 -6.28 12.37
C HIS A 116 10.69 -6.41 11.16
N ALA A 117 10.13 -6.36 9.96
CA ALA A 117 10.92 -6.47 8.73
C ALA A 117 11.92 -5.31 8.62
N LEU A 118 11.52 -4.07 8.91
CA LEU A 118 12.34 -2.86 8.70
C LEU A 118 13.27 -2.48 9.86
N ASN A 119 13.19 -3.20 10.99
CA ASN A 119 14.04 -3.02 12.15
C ASN A 119 15.07 -4.15 12.32
N ALA A 120 15.02 -5.19 11.48
CA ALA A 120 15.92 -6.35 11.58
C ALA A 120 17.38 -6.06 11.14
N ALA A 121 17.65 -4.96 10.44
CA ALA A 121 19.00 -4.50 10.08
C ALA A 121 19.52 -3.31 10.91
N GLY A 122 18.96 -3.09 12.11
CA GLY A 122 19.45 -2.11 13.08
C GLY A 122 20.31 -2.74 14.16
#